data_AF-A0A815S3B0-F1
#
_entry.id   AF-A0A815S3B0-F1
#
_cell.length_a   1.000
_cell.length_b   1.000
_cell.length_c   1.000
_cell.angle_alpha   90.00
_cell.angle_beta   90.00
_cell.angle_gamma   90.00
#
_symmetry.space_group_name_H-M   'P 1'
#
loop_
_entity.id
_entity.type
_entity.pdbx_description
1 polymer ?
#
loop_
_entity_poly.entity_id
_entity_poly.type
_entity_poly.pdbx_seq_one_letter_code
_entity_poly.pdbx_strand_id
1 'polypeptide(L)'
;MSSTSTYKLIYFNGRGLAETSRMLFKAAGQEFEDFRYSVTINGSQYIRPEWEADKSKYIYEKIPVLEIDGGKHIIVQSKAIERFLARRFNMYGTNDVEAAVIDAAGEQINDVKQAYNKAKAAGADSEKKFFEEDLKKTFLAFEKQANKDNSGYWISSRLSLFDIQLYNLINSFGDQESVQKVLDECPTLKTIHDQVEQTAEIKKWVEERPKTIF
;
A
#
# COMPACT_ATOMS: atom_id res chain seq x y z
N MET A 1 28.01 -19.74 -0.37
CA MET A 1 27.34 -18.71 0.45
C MET A 1 26.36 -18.01 -0.47
N SER A 2 25.05 -18.17 -0.27
CA SER A 2 24.06 -17.46 -1.09
C SER A 2 24.20 -15.98 -0.78
N SER A 3 24.54 -15.14 -1.76
CA SER A 3 24.55 -13.69 -1.56
C SER A 3 23.14 -13.25 -1.17
N THR A 4 22.98 -12.66 0.01
CA THR A 4 21.72 -11.99 0.37
C THR A 4 21.45 -10.91 -0.66
N SER A 5 20.29 -10.98 -1.35
CA SER A 5 19.97 -9.99 -2.37
C SER A 5 19.92 -8.58 -1.75
N THR A 6 20.44 -7.59 -2.48
CA THR A 6 20.31 -6.18 -2.08
C THR A 6 19.12 -5.54 -2.78
N TYR A 7 18.40 -4.68 -2.07
CA TYR A 7 17.19 -4.03 -2.58
C TYR A 7 17.32 -2.51 -2.47
N LYS A 8 16.89 -1.80 -3.52
CA LYS A 8 16.72 -0.34 -3.51
C LYS A 8 15.35 0.01 -4.06
N LEU A 9 14.50 0.59 -3.20
CA LEU A 9 13.18 1.07 -3.55
C LEU A 9 13.27 2.56 -3.86
N ILE A 10 12.87 2.94 -5.07
CA ILE A 10 13.01 4.28 -5.62
C ILE A 10 11.62 4.91 -5.74
N TYR A 11 11.39 6.01 -5.04
CA TYR A 11 10.14 6.78 -5.14
C TYR A 11 10.36 8.26 -4.80
N PHE A 12 9.29 9.05 -4.80
CA PHE A 12 9.33 10.40 -4.24
C PHE A 12 9.42 10.37 -2.71
N ASN A 13 9.84 11.48 -2.11
CA ASN A 13 9.78 11.70 -0.67
C ASN A 13 8.33 11.87 -0.17
N GLY A 14 7.59 10.77 -0.21
CA GLY A 14 6.24 10.63 0.33
C GLY A 14 5.83 9.16 0.43
N ARG A 15 4.70 8.91 1.09
CA ARG A 15 4.15 7.56 1.25
C ARG A 15 3.70 7.01 -0.11
N GLY A 16 2.61 7.57 -0.64
CA GLY A 16 2.09 7.32 -1.98
C GLY A 16 2.05 5.83 -2.38
N LEU A 17 2.47 5.54 -3.61
CA LEU A 17 2.45 4.18 -4.19
C LEU A 17 3.55 3.26 -3.64
N ALA A 18 4.53 3.79 -2.91
CA ALA A 18 5.65 3.00 -2.37
C ALA A 18 5.42 2.50 -0.94
N GLU A 19 4.46 3.07 -0.21
CA GLU A 19 4.32 2.81 1.23
C GLU A 19 4.01 1.35 1.55
N THR A 20 3.14 0.70 0.79
CA THR A 20 2.88 -0.74 0.94
C THR A 20 4.15 -1.57 0.73
N SER A 21 4.99 -1.21 -0.24
CA SER A 21 6.28 -1.89 -0.46
C SER A 21 7.26 -1.67 0.69
N ARG A 22 7.32 -0.47 1.26
CA ARG A 22 8.13 -0.18 2.46
C ARG A 22 7.66 -1.03 3.65
N MET A 23 6.35 -1.09 3.89
CA MET A 23 5.78 -1.91 4.96
C MET A 23 6.05 -3.40 4.77
N LEU A 24 6.01 -3.92 3.53
CA LEU A 24 6.37 -5.32 3.24
C LEU A 24 7.83 -5.62 3.63
N PHE A 25 8.77 -4.73 3.30
CA PHE A 25 10.16 -4.87 3.74
C PHE A 25 10.28 -4.85 5.27
N LYS A 26 9.58 -3.92 5.93
CA LYS A 26 9.63 -3.77 7.39
C LYS A 26 9.02 -4.98 8.11
N ALA A 27 7.84 -5.43 7.71
CA ALA A 27 7.20 -6.63 8.25
C ALA A 27 8.05 -7.88 8.06
N ALA A 28 8.88 -7.94 7.01
CA ALA A 28 9.80 -9.05 6.76
C ALA A 28 11.16 -8.93 7.49
N GLY A 29 11.42 -7.81 8.19
CA GLY A 29 12.74 -7.51 8.74
C GLY A 29 13.84 -7.40 7.68
N GLN A 30 13.48 -7.11 6.43
CA GLN A 30 14.41 -7.06 5.29
C GLN A 30 14.94 -5.64 5.12
N GLU A 31 16.26 -5.51 5.21
CA GLU A 31 16.96 -4.26 4.91
C GLU A 31 16.85 -3.90 3.42
N PHE A 32 16.66 -2.61 3.13
CA PHE A 32 16.61 -2.06 1.78
C PHE A 32 17.02 -0.57 1.80
N GLU A 33 17.54 -0.08 0.69
CA GLU A 33 17.73 1.36 0.48
C GLU A 33 16.39 2.01 0.07
N ASP A 34 15.87 2.93 0.89
CA ASP A 34 14.70 3.75 0.56
C ASP A 34 15.16 5.05 -0.11
N PHE A 35 15.39 4.99 -1.42
CA PHE A 35 15.83 6.13 -2.20
C PHE A 35 14.65 7.04 -2.54
N ARG A 36 14.74 8.30 -2.09
CA ARG A 36 13.64 9.27 -2.16
C ARG A 36 14.03 10.51 -2.96
N TYR A 37 13.49 10.65 -4.16
CA TYR A 37 13.57 11.90 -4.92
C TYR A 37 12.83 13.02 -4.19
N SER A 38 13.46 14.19 -4.12
CA SER A 38 12.80 15.37 -3.55
C SER A 38 11.59 15.78 -4.39
N VAL A 39 10.51 16.17 -3.71
CA VAL A 39 9.31 16.72 -4.33
C VAL A 39 8.76 17.84 -3.45
N THR A 40 8.46 18.98 -4.07
CA THR A 40 7.77 20.09 -3.42
C THR A 40 6.52 20.46 -4.22
N ILE A 41 5.53 21.03 -3.53
CA ILE A 41 4.28 21.46 -4.15
C ILE A 41 4.22 22.99 -4.09
N ASN A 42 3.96 23.62 -5.24
CA ASN A 42 3.68 25.05 -5.34
C ASN A 42 2.33 25.24 -6.07
N GLY A 43 1.27 25.53 -5.30
CA GLY A 43 -0.10 25.50 -5.81
C GLY A 43 -0.46 24.11 -6.35
N SER A 44 -0.86 24.03 -7.61
CA SER A 44 -1.15 22.76 -8.29
C SER A 44 0.07 22.09 -8.94
N GLN A 45 1.25 22.70 -8.85
CA GLN A 45 2.46 22.22 -9.52
C GLN A 45 3.34 21.39 -8.59
N TYR A 46 3.78 20.23 -9.09
CA TYR A 46 4.78 19.38 -8.45
C TYR A 46 6.17 19.69 -9.03
N ILE A 47 7.12 20.04 -8.16
CA ILE A 47 8.49 20.38 -8.52
C ILE A 47 9.40 19.23 -8.07
N ARG A 48 10.10 18.61 -9.02
CA ARG A 48 10.88 17.35 -8.82
C ARG A 48 12.09 17.26 -9.78
N PRO A 49 13.04 18.20 -9.71
CA PRO A 49 14.09 18.36 -10.73
C PRO A 49 15.01 17.14 -10.88
N GLU A 50 15.38 16.51 -9.75
CA GLU A 50 16.22 15.29 -9.76
C GLU A 50 15.54 14.15 -10.52
N TRP A 51 14.24 13.97 -10.31
CA TRP A 51 13.47 12.97 -11.05
C TRP A 51 13.34 13.32 -12.53
N GLU A 52 13.09 14.58 -12.89
CA GLU A 52 12.98 14.97 -14.30
C GLU A 52 14.29 14.75 -15.06
N ALA A 53 15.45 14.87 -14.39
CA ALA A 53 16.76 14.55 -14.96
C ALA A 53 17.01 13.04 -15.09
N ASP A 54 16.45 12.23 -14.19
CA ASP A 54 16.72 10.79 -14.11
C ASP A 54 15.67 9.90 -14.79
N LYS A 55 14.46 10.38 -15.04
CA LYS A 55 13.32 9.54 -15.44
C LYS A 55 13.57 8.69 -16.69
N SER A 56 14.38 9.19 -17.63
CA SER A 56 14.73 8.51 -18.87
C SER A 56 15.59 7.25 -18.66
N LYS A 57 16.17 7.07 -17.47
CA LYS A 57 16.85 5.83 -17.06
C LYS A 57 15.86 4.66 -16.91
N TYR A 58 14.58 4.93 -16.70
CA TYR A 58 13.55 3.93 -16.46
C TYR A 58 12.61 3.82 -17.66
N ILE A 59 12.40 2.60 -18.16
CA ILE A 59 11.73 2.34 -19.45
C ILE A 59 10.33 2.96 -19.60
N TYR A 60 9.60 3.14 -18.51
CA TYR A 60 8.27 3.76 -18.53
C TYR A 60 8.25 5.20 -18.03
N GLU A 61 9.40 5.75 -17.63
CA GLU A 61 9.51 7.06 -16.98
C GLU A 61 8.50 7.22 -15.83
N LYS A 62 8.32 6.15 -15.05
CA LYS A 62 7.45 6.09 -13.87
C LYS A 62 8.20 5.48 -12.69
N ILE A 63 7.82 5.92 -11.50
CA ILE A 63 8.18 5.34 -10.20
C ILE A 63 6.88 5.00 -9.44
N PRO A 64 6.88 4.00 -8.54
CA PRO A 64 8.06 3.36 -7.94
C PRO A 64 8.78 2.36 -8.83
N VAL A 65 10.07 2.19 -8.53
CA VAL A 65 10.97 1.18 -9.12
C VAL A 65 11.66 0.44 -7.98
N LEU A 66 11.79 -0.88 -8.11
CA LEU A 66 12.61 -1.72 -7.24
C LEU A 66 13.80 -2.25 -8.03
N GLU A 67 15.00 -1.87 -7.61
CA GLU A 67 16.26 -2.44 -8.10
C GLU A 67 16.71 -3.57 -7.17
N ILE A 68 17.16 -4.67 -7.77
CA ILE A 68 17.66 -5.85 -7.07
C ILE A 68 19.10 -6.11 -7.50
N ASP A 69 19.97 -6.38 -6.54
CA ASP A 69 21.39 -6.74 -6.73
C ASP A 69 22.17 -5.69 -7.54
N GLY A 70 21.99 -4.42 -7.17
CA GLY A 70 22.61 -3.29 -7.86
C GLY A 70 22.05 -3.02 -9.25
N GLY A 71 20.75 -3.28 -9.44
CA GLY A 71 20.05 -3.01 -10.71
C GLY A 71 20.13 -4.14 -11.76
N LYS A 72 20.65 -5.32 -11.39
CA LYS A 72 20.62 -6.51 -12.28
C LYS A 72 19.20 -6.90 -12.68
N HIS A 73 18.27 -6.72 -11.76
CA HIS A 73 16.84 -6.84 -12.03
C HIS A 73 16.13 -5.57 -11.60
N ILE A 74 15.23 -5.10 -12.46
CA ILE A 74 14.45 -3.89 -12.24
C ILE A 74 12.98 -4.27 -12.35
N ILE A 75 12.22 -4.04 -11.29
CA ILE A 75 10.77 -4.22 -11.26
C ILE A 75 10.13 -2.83 -11.20
N VAL A 76 9.26 -2.54 -12.14
CA VAL A 76 8.49 -1.30 -12.26
C VAL A 76 7.01 -1.58 -11.99
N GLN A 77 6.22 -0.54 -11.71
CA GLN A 77 4.82 -0.61 -11.28
C GLN A 77 4.67 -1.08 -9.83
N SER A 78 4.04 -0.23 -9.00
CA SER A 78 3.87 -0.49 -7.56
C SER A 78 3.25 -1.84 -7.25
N LYS A 79 2.22 -2.25 -8.00
CA LYS A 79 1.52 -3.51 -7.74
C LYS A 79 2.32 -4.74 -8.14
N ALA A 80 3.18 -4.65 -9.15
CA ALA A 80 4.11 -5.72 -9.47
C ALA A 80 5.17 -5.86 -8.37
N ILE A 81 5.70 -4.74 -7.87
CA ILE A 81 6.66 -4.71 -6.76
C ILE A 81 6.04 -5.31 -5.48
N GLU A 82 4.85 -4.85 -5.09
CA GLU A 82 4.12 -5.35 -3.92
C GLU A 82 3.92 -6.88 -3.98
N ARG A 83 3.46 -7.39 -5.11
CA ARG A 83 3.26 -8.82 -5.36
C ARG A 83 4.55 -9.64 -5.33
N PHE A 84 5.64 -9.08 -5.86
CA PHE A 84 6.95 -9.71 -5.82
C PHE A 84 7.46 -9.83 -4.38
N LEU A 85 7.40 -8.73 -3.62
CA LEU A 85 7.85 -8.68 -2.23
C LEU A 85 6.99 -9.60 -1.35
N ALA A 86 5.67 -9.57 -1.52
CA ALA A 86 4.78 -10.45 -0.76
C ALA A 86 5.08 -11.93 -1.01
N ARG A 87 5.32 -12.35 -2.26
CA ARG A 87 5.76 -13.72 -2.55
C ARG A 87 7.12 -14.02 -1.92
N ARG A 88 8.07 -13.08 -2.02
CA ARG A 88 9.42 -13.22 -1.47
C ARG A 88 9.42 -13.39 0.05
N PHE A 89 8.48 -12.74 0.73
CA PHE A 89 8.39 -12.71 2.20
C PHE A 89 7.25 -13.58 2.76
N ASN A 90 6.70 -14.50 1.96
CA ASN A 90 5.64 -15.44 2.38
C ASN A 90 4.34 -14.76 2.87
N MET A 91 4.02 -13.59 2.33
CA MET A 91 2.80 -12.81 2.62
C MET A 91 1.80 -12.84 1.45
N TYR A 92 1.84 -13.88 0.61
CA TYR A 92 1.04 -13.95 -0.62
C TYR A 92 0.17 -15.21 -0.69
N GLY A 93 -0.30 -15.67 0.47
CA GLY A 93 -1.03 -16.93 0.61
C GLY A 93 -0.12 -18.16 0.54
N THR A 94 -0.71 -19.32 0.77
CA THR A 94 -0.04 -20.63 0.78
C THR A 94 -0.31 -21.48 -0.45
N ASN A 95 -1.30 -21.08 -1.25
CA ASN A 95 -1.71 -21.73 -2.49
C ASN A 95 -2.21 -20.68 -3.49
N ASP A 96 -2.47 -21.13 -4.72
CA ASP A 96 -2.92 -20.29 -5.84
C ASP A 96 -4.28 -19.64 -5.58
N VAL A 97 -5.21 -20.34 -4.91
CA VAL A 97 -6.53 -19.80 -4.54
C VAL A 97 -6.39 -18.67 -3.54
N GLU A 98 -5.61 -18.84 -2.47
CA GLU A 98 -5.37 -17.79 -1.48
C GLU A 98 -4.69 -16.56 -2.11
N ALA A 99 -3.69 -16.80 -2.97
CA ALA A 99 -3.03 -15.74 -3.72
C ALA A 99 -4.01 -14.95 -4.60
N ALA A 100 -4.93 -15.65 -5.29
CA ALA A 100 -5.95 -15.03 -6.12
C ALA A 100 -6.96 -14.22 -5.29
N VAL A 101 -7.34 -14.70 -4.11
CA VAL A 101 -8.23 -13.97 -3.18
C VAL A 101 -7.57 -12.69 -2.67
N ILE A 102 -6.27 -12.74 -2.34
CA ILE A 102 -5.47 -11.56 -1.98
C ILE A 102 -5.42 -10.56 -3.13
N ASP A 103 -5.13 -11.03 -4.35
CA ASP A 103 -5.06 -10.17 -5.54
C ASP A 103 -6.39 -9.48 -5.83
N ALA A 104 -7.50 -10.21 -5.78
CA ALA A 104 -8.83 -9.67 -6.06
C ALA A 104 -9.19 -8.54 -5.09
N ALA A 105 -8.89 -8.72 -3.79
CA ALA A 105 -9.12 -7.70 -2.79
C ALA A 105 -8.19 -6.48 -2.97
N GLY A 106 -6.93 -6.72 -3.33
CA GLY A 106 -5.97 -5.65 -3.67
C GLY A 106 -6.36 -4.84 -4.91
N GLU A 107 -6.95 -5.48 -5.93
CA GLU A 107 -7.48 -4.76 -7.11
C GLU A 107 -8.73 -3.95 -6.76
N GLN A 108 -9.59 -4.45 -5.87
CA GLN A 108 -10.73 -3.66 -5.37
C GLN A 108 -10.26 -2.38 -4.63
N ILE A 109 -9.10 -2.40 -3.94
CA ILE A 109 -8.50 -1.18 -3.38
C ILE A 109 -8.10 -0.19 -4.49
N ASN A 110 -7.64 -0.66 -5.65
CA ASN A 110 -7.34 0.22 -6.78
C ASN A 110 -8.61 0.88 -7.33
N ASP A 111 -9.71 0.13 -7.40
CA ASP A 111 -11.01 0.67 -7.81
C ASP A 111 -11.52 1.74 -6.84
N VAL A 112 -11.39 1.51 -5.53
CA VAL A 112 -11.70 2.52 -4.49
C VAL A 112 -10.91 3.80 -4.71
N LYS A 113 -9.60 3.70 -4.99
CA LYS A 113 -8.74 4.87 -5.24
C LYS A 113 -9.13 5.62 -6.52
N GLN A 114 -9.49 4.89 -7.57
CA GLN A 114 -9.94 5.49 -8.83
C GLN A 114 -11.29 6.20 -8.66
N ALA A 115 -12.25 5.57 -7.98
CA ALA A 115 -13.54 6.15 -7.68
C ALA A 115 -13.41 7.42 -6.84
N TYR A 116 -12.57 7.40 -5.80
CA TYR A 116 -12.29 8.59 -5.00
C TYR A 116 -11.67 9.73 -5.81
N ASN A 117 -10.67 9.46 -6.64
CA ASN A 117 -10.07 10.49 -7.48
C ASN A 117 -11.09 11.14 -8.42
N LYS A 118 -12.00 10.34 -8.98
CA LYS A 118 -13.11 10.83 -9.80
C LYS A 118 -14.09 11.69 -8.99
N ALA A 119 -14.48 11.22 -7.80
CA ALA A 119 -15.39 11.93 -6.91
C ALA A 119 -14.80 13.27 -6.44
N LYS A 120 -13.54 13.27 -6.03
CA LYS A 120 -12.79 14.47 -5.64
C LYS A 120 -12.70 15.48 -6.77
N ALA A 121 -12.45 15.03 -8.00
CA ALA A 121 -12.43 15.90 -9.18
C ALA A 121 -13.82 16.49 -9.51
N ALA A 122 -14.90 15.81 -9.14
CA ALA A 122 -16.28 16.26 -9.33
C ALA A 122 -16.77 17.23 -8.25
N GLY A 123 -16.05 17.38 -7.13
CA GLY A 123 -16.31 18.35 -6.07
C GLY A 123 -16.79 17.75 -4.75
N ALA A 124 -16.95 18.60 -3.74
CA ALA A 124 -17.17 18.20 -2.34
C ALA A 124 -18.40 17.31 -2.12
N ASP A 125 -19.51 17.57 -2.81
CA ASP A 125 -20.72 16.74 -2.68
C ASP A 125 -20.50 15.32 -3.21
N SER A 126 -19.76 15.17 -4.31
CA SER A 126 -19.41 13.86 -4.85
C SER A 126 -18.41 13.14 -3.97
N GLU A 127 -17.43 13.85 -3.39
CA GLU A 127 -16.47 13.29 -2.43
C GLU A 127 -17.19 12.78 -1.18
N LYS A 128 -18.12 13.55 -0.62
CA LYS A 128 -18.95 13.12 0.51
C LYS A 128 -19.74 11.85 0.18
N LYS A 129 -20.42 11.84 -0.97
CA LYS A 129 -21.20 10.67 -1.43
C LYS A 129 -20.34 9.42 -1.57
N PHE A 130 -19.11 9.56 -2.06
CA PHE A 130 -18.17 8.45 -2.18
C PHE A 130 -17.91 7.78 -0.82
N PHE A 131 -17.70 8.55 0.25
CA PHE A 131 -17.47 7.97 1.58
C PHE A 131 -18.73 7.30 2.14
N GLU A 132 -19.88 7.98 2.02
CA GLU A 132 -21.16 7.52 2.57
C GLU A 132 -21.71 6.28 1.85
N GLU A 133 -21.43 6.12 0.56
CA GLU A 133 -21.97 5.04 -0.27
C GLU A 133 -20.89 4.07 -0.78
N ASP A 134 -19.95 4.54 -1.62
CA ASP A 134 -19.05 3.67 -2.39
C ASP A 134 -17.99 2.99 -1.50
N LEU A 135 -17.35 3.76 -0.62
CA LEU A 135 -16.38 3.23 0.34
C LEU A 135 -17.08 2.28 1.31
N LYS A 136 -18.22 2.70 1.87
CA LYS A 136 -19.03 1.89 2.77
C LYS A 136 -19.43 0.56 2.17
N LYS A 137 -19.96 0.58 0.95
CA LYS A 137 -20.32 -0.64 0.21
C LYS A 137 -19.12 -1.56 0.03
N THR A 138 -17.95 -1.00 -0.28
CA THR A 138 -16.73 -1.79 -0.49
C THR A 138 -16.23 -2.41 0.82
N PHE A 139 -16.20 -1.65 1.92
CA PHE A 139 -15.78 -2.14 3.23
C PHE A 139 -16.71 -3.23 3.74
N LEU A 140 -18.03 -3.08 3.59
CA LEU A 140 -18.98 -4.13 3.93
C LEU A 140 -18.80 -5.40 3.07
N ALA A 141 -18.40 -5.25 1.80
CA ALA A 141 -18.07 -6.39 0.95
C ALA A 141 -16.79 -7.11 1.42
N PHE A 142 -15.75 -6.36 1.80
CA PHE A 142 -14.54 -6.93 2.42
C PHE A 142 -14.86 -7.61 3.75
N GLU A 143 -15.64 -6.99 4.63
CA GLU A 143 -16.09 -7.57 5.90
C GLU A 143 -16.82 -8.91 5.68
N LYS A 144 -17.67 -8.98 4.65
CA LYS A 144 -18.34 -10.22 4.27
C LYS A 144 -17.37 -11.29 3.77
N GLN A 145 -16.38 -10.91 2.96
CA GLN A 145 -15.41 -11.82 2.35
C GLN A 145 -14.29 -12.26 3.31
N ALA A 146 -13.95 -11.43 4.29
CA ALA A 146 -12.87 -11.68 5.25
C ALA A 146 -13.03 -13.04 5.92
N ASN A 147 -11.89 -13.66 6.22
CA ASN A 147 -11.83 -14.99 6.82
C ASN A 147 -12.69 -15.08 8.09
N LYS A 148 -13.41 -16.20 8.22
CA LYS A 148 -14.38 -16.43 9.31
C LYS A 148 -13.79 -17.23 10.47
N ASP A 149 -12.50 -17.55 10.40
CA ASP A 149 -11.78 -18.26 11.46
C ASP A 149 -11.40 -17.38 12.66
N ASN A 150 -11.74 -16.09 12.64
CA ASN A 150 -11.39 -15.10 13.67
C ASN A 150 -9.89 -15.03 13.98
N SER A 151 -9.05 -15.37 13.01
CA SER A 151 -7.59 -15.35 13.19
C SER A 151 -6.99 -13.94 13.26
N GLY A 152 -7.78 -12.91 12.96
CA GLY A 152 -7.32 -11.53 12.91
C GLY A 152 -6.55 -11.18 11.64
N TYR A 153 -6.56 -12.06 10.63
CA TYR A 153 -5.95 -11.81 9.32
C TYR A 153 -6.96 -12.05 8.20
N TRP A 154 -6.72 -11.41 7.05
CA TRP A 154 -7.54 -11.59 5.85
C TRP A 154 -7.64 -13.04 5.41
N ILE A 155 -6.56 -13.82 5.53
CA ILE A 155 -6.51 -15.22 5.09
C ILE A 155 -5.49 -16.05 5.88
N SER A 156 -5.84 -17.31 6.16
CA SER A 156 -4.96 -18.38 6.66
C SER A 156 -4.11 -18.05 7.89
N SER A 157 -4.71 -17.32 8.84
CA SER A 157 -4.13 -16.97 10.15
C SER A 157 -2.71 -16.38 10.09
N ARG A 158 -2.41 -15.61 9.04
CA ARG A 158 -1.10 -15.01 8.83
C ARG A 158 -1.20 -13.66 8.13
N LEU A 159 -0.20 -12.81 8.38
CA LEU A 159 -0.05 -11.55 7.68
C LEU A 159 0.08 -11.77 6.17
N SER A 160 -0.74 -11.05 5.41
CA SER A 160 -0.78 -11.08 3.95
C SER A 160 -0.58 -9.69 3.34
N LEU A 161 -0.34 -9.66 2.03
CA LEU A 161 -0.28 -8.42 1.25
C LEU A 161 -1.54 -7.57 1.42
N PHE A 162 -2.72 -8.20 1.45
CA PHE A 162 -3.97 -7.46 1.57
C PHE A 162 -4.11 -6.81 2.95
N ASP A 163 -3.67 -7.48 4.02
CA ASP A 163 -3.69 -6.88 5.37
C ASP A 163 -2.88 -5.58 5.40
N ILE A 164 -1.67 -5.59 4.82
CA ILE A 164 -0.81 -4.39 4.73
C ILE A 164 -1.42 -3.33 3.81
N GLN A 165 -2.04 -3.72 2.69
CA GLN A 165 -2.71 -2.79 1.78
C GLN A 165 -3.93 -2.13 2.46
N LEU A 166 -4.73 -2.90 3.18
CA LEU A 166 -5.90 -2.44 3.93
C LEU A 166 -5.49 -1.49 5.05
N TYR A 167 -4.48 -1.84 5.84
CA TYR A 167 -3.92 -0.96 6.86
C TYR A 167 -3.44 0.37 6.27
N ASN A 168 -2.72 0.34 5.15
CA ASN A 168 -2.26 1.56 4.49
C ASN A 168 -3.42 2.39 3.90
N LEU A 169 -4.46 1.73 3.38
CA LEU A 169 -5.68 2.40 2.92
C LEU A 169 -6.34 3.14 4.08
N ILE A 170 -6.61 2.46 5.20
CA ILE A 170 -7.30 3.05 6.35
C ILE A 170 -6.55 4.30 6.87
N ASN A 171 -5.23 4.22 7.03
CA ASN A 171 -4.44 5.26 7.71
C ASN A 171 -3.91 6.40 6.82
N SER A 172 -4.07 6.30 5.50
CA SER A 172 -3.41 7.25 4.57
C SER A 172 -4.33 7.76 3.45
N PHE A 173 -5.57 7.31 3.40
CA PHE A 173 -6.49 7.60 2.30
C PHE A 173 -7.55 8.63 2.66
N GLY A 174 -7.70 9.65 1.81
CA GLY A 174 -8.83 10.57 1.85
C GLY A 174 -9.06 11.23 3.22
N ASP A 175 -10.33 11.54 3.50
CA ASP A 175 -10.77 12.09 4.77
C ASP A 175 -10.80 11.01 5.87
N GLN A 176 -9.92 11.16 6.85
CA GLN A 176 -9.70 10.13 7.88
C GLN A 176 -10.92 9.93 8.80
N GLU A 177 -11.69 10.99 9.06
CA GLU A 177 -12.90 10.89 9.89
C GLU A 177 -13.97 10.04 9.21
N SER A 178 -14.22 10.30 7.92
CA SER A 178 -15.12 9.51 7.08
C SER A 178 -14.69 8.04 6.96
N VAL A 179 -13.39 7.77 6.76
CA VAL A 179 -12.87 6.39 6.69
C VAL A 179 -13.09 5.65 8.01
N GLN A 180 -12.81 6.29 9.15
CA GLN A 180 -12.99 5.67 10.46
C GLN A 180 -14.47 5.37 10.76
N LYS A 181 -15.39 6.26 10.40
CA LYS A 181 -16.84 6.02 10.54
C LYS A 181 -17.29 4.77 9.79
N VAL A 182 -16.77 4.54 8.59
CA VAL A 182 -17.07 3.33 7.82
C VAL A 182 -16.43 2.10 8.45
N LEU A 183 -15.19 2.20 8.94
CA LEU A 183 -14.48 1.11 9.59
C LEU A 183 -15.16 0.64 10.87
N ASP A 184 -15.78 1.54 11.64
CA ASP A 184 -16.50 1.19 12.87
C ASP A 184 -17.72 0.29 12.62
N GLU A 185 -18.22 0.21 11.38
CA GLU A 185 -19.26 -0.74 10.97
C GLU A 185 -18.69 -2.11 10.54
N CYS A 186 -17.36 -2.28 10.51
CA CYS A 186 -16.66 -3.45 9.99
C CYS A 186 -15.70 -4.04 11.04
N PRO A 187 -16.21 -4.80 12.03
CA PRO A 187 -15.41 -5.29 13.16
C PRO A 187 -14.28 -6.25 12.76
N THR A 188 -14.47 -7.06 11.71
CA THR A 188 -13.42 -7.96 11.22
C THR A 188 -12.29 -7.15 10.58
N LEU A 189 -12.62 -6.17 9.74
CA LEU A 189 -11.61 -5.29 9.14
C LEU A 189 -10.86 -4.47 10.20
N LYS A 190 -11.56 -4.01 11.24
CA LYS A 190 -10.94 -3.32 12.38
C LYS A 190 -9.95 -4.23 13.11
N THR A 191 -10.33 -5.49 13.32
CA THR A 191 -9.43 -6.49 13.92
C THR A 191 -8.18 -6.71 13.05
N ILE A 192 -8.34 -6.85 11.74
CA ILE A 192 -7.21 -7.01 10.80
C ILE A 192 -6.29 -5.78 10.85
N HIS A 193 -6.87 -4.58 10.81
CA HIS A 193 -6.14 -3.33 10.93
C HIS A 193 -5.28 -3.31 12.21
N ASP A 194 -5.88 -3.60 13.35
CA ASP A 194 -5.21 -3.53 14.66
C ASP A 194 -4.11 -4.59 14.78
N GLN A 195 -4.28 -5.76 14.18
CA GLN A 195 -3.25 -6.80 14.13
C GLN A 195 -2.03 -6.37 13.31
N VAL A 196 -2.24 -5.69 12.18
CA VAL A 196 -1.13 -5.11 11.40
C VAL A 196 -0.43 -4.02 12.20
N GLU A 197 -1.19 -3.15 12.88
CA GLU A 197 -0.63 -2.08 13.72
C GLU A 197 0.25 -2.61 14.86
N GLN A 198 -0.14 -3.74 15.46
CA GLN A 198 0.57 -4.35 16.58
C GLN A 198 1.83 -5.11 16.15
N THR A 199 2.07 -5.30 14.86
CA THR A 199 3.32 -5.88 14.35
C THR A 199 4.48 -4.94 14.69
N ALA A 200 5.43 -5.38 15.51
CA ALA A 200 6.45 -4.52 16.11
C ALA A 200 7.24 -3.70 15.08
N GLU A 201 7.60 -4.32 13.96
CA GLU A 201 8.35 -3.69 12.87
C GLU A 201 7.51 -2.65 12.12
N ILE A 202 6.21 -2.90 11.96
CA ILE A 202 5.27 -1.94 11.36
C ILE A 202 5.03 -0.76 12.29
N LYS A 203 4.76 -1.03 13.57
CA LYS A 203 4.59 0.02 14.58
C LYS A 203 5.80 0.95 14.62
N LYS A 204 7.00 0.36 14.70
CA LYS A 204 8.26 1.11 14.66
C LYS A 204 8.38 1.93 13.39
N TRP A 205 8.07 1.36 12.23
CA TRP A 205 8.08 2.10 10.97
C TRP A 205 7.11 3.28 10.97
N VAL A 206 5.89 3.11 11.47
CA VAL A 206 4.89 4.19 11.53
C VAL A 206 5.33 5.33 12.45
N GLU A 207 5.98 5.00 13.56
CA GLU A 207 6.53 5.97 14.52
C GLU A 207 7.75 6.73 13.97
N GLU A 208 8.64 6.04 13.24
CA GLU A 208 9.94 6.58 12.80
C GLU A 208 9.94 7.14 11.37
N ARG A 209 8.97 6.75 10.52
CA ARG A 209 8.99 7.13 9.09
C ARG A 209 8.98 8.65 8.92
N PRO A 210 9.65 9.18 7.88
CA PRO A 210 9.66 10.62 7.62
C PRO A 210 8.25 11.20 7.49
N LYS A 211 8.03 12.37 8.10
CA LYS A 211 6.81 13.15 7.88
C LYS A 211 6.85 13.78 6.50
N THR A 212 5.93 13.39 5.64
CA THR A 212 5.86 13.83 4.23
C THR A 212 4.53 14.50 3.94
N ILE A 213 4.49 15.30 2.88
CA ILE A 213 3.29 16.07 2.44
C ILE A 213 2.14 15.18 1.94
N PHE A 214 2.41 13.89 1.70
CA PHE A 214 1.45 12.83 1.45
C PHE A 214 1.96 11.50 1.98
#